data_AF-A0A842Q928-F1
#
_entry.id   AF-A0A842Q928-F1
#
_cell.length_a   1.000
_cell.length_b   1.000
_cell.length_c   1.000
_cell.angle_alpha   90.00
_cell.angle_beta   90.00
_cell.angle_gamma   90.00
#
_symmetry.space_group_name_H-M   'P 1'
#
loop_
_entity.id
_entity.type
_entity.pdbx_description
1 polymer ?
#
loop_
_entity_poly.entity_id
_entity_poly.type
_entity_poly.pdbx_seq_one_letter_code
_entity_poly.pdbx_strand_id
1 'polypeptide(L)'
;MDMQKLKIDPERLAEINDLLVSEDNPLVNDLLEVIEKHGGVEEINAKAREARELDNLMSRLRDKDSPFVEDLEWLQKARDDEEFISIPAYRRKVLGDRYEHMSFDEEHPVTLEISACQFFPWVIREARKAIEHQEVMPGRFIRVRSMEEQVLDDHVLAFAAAMQIVGASYVETLDTKGTLPGPNGQPANIHLGGPETLTGYFGGVGMPNDFALKWADEFLHYYTEYGIKQVLNINPGSVLVGYMMHKLGIDMEFKISVYMGNDNPYACLWTLLTAKLFSRDDGTTPLIGFNLSNSVNNETIELASMIRKHLGFTDVVRIEHHITETYKGIVRQPYDRLDELVELADHVKNISAKHEGGIPEVDAARDHPSNILEYFLSKEEIEEKGLMPELLTNYLDKHDALNRTAQVLTENGLSFIAARNLHHK
;
A
#
# COMPACT_ATOMS: atom_id res chain seq x y z
N MET A 1 30.71 -24.40 14.99
CA MET A 1 29.26 -24.29 15.32
C MET A 1 28.51 -25.19 14.36
N ASP A 2 27.60 -26.04 14.84
CA ASP A 2 26.88 -26.99 13.98
C ASP A 2 25.55 -26.38 13.49
N MET A 3 25.50 -25.97 12.23
CA MET A 3 24.32 -25.34 11.61
C MET A 3 23.13 -26.31 11.52
N GLN A 4 23.36 -27.63 11.55
CA GLN A 4 22.26 -28.61 11.48
C GLN A 4 21.31 -28.51 12.68
N LYS A 5 21.79 -27.95 13.81
CA LYS A 5 20.96 -27.70 14.99
C LYS A 5 19.85 -26.66 14.78
N LEU A 6 19.87 -25.91 13.68
CA LEU A 6 18.83 -24.93 13.33
C LEU A 6 17.67 -25.55 12.53
N LYS A 7 17.78 -26.81 12.09
CA LYS A 7 16.69 -27.48 11.37
C LYS A 7 15.49 -27.63 12.29
N ILE A 8 14.32 -27.16 11.82
CA ILE A 8 13.05 -27.39 12.52
C ILE A 8 12.67 -28.87 12.33
N ASP A 9 12.45 -29.56 13.43
CA ASP A 9 12.01 -30.95 13.43
C ASP A 9 10.57 -31.05 12.88
N PRO A 10 10.27 -31.96 11.93
CA PRO A 10 8.91 -32.20 11.46
C PRO A 10 7.88 -32.43 12.56
N GLU A 11 8.27 -33.02 13.70
CA GLU A 11 7.39 -33.20 14.86
C GLU A 11 6.90 -31.85 15.41
N ARG A 12 7.74 -30.81 15.42
CA ARG A 12 7.33 -29.46 15.85
C ARG A 12 6.32 -28.82 14.90
N LEU A 13 6.44 -29.10 13.60
CA LEU A 13 5.45 -28.64 12.62
C LEU A 13 4.13 -29.40 12.77
N ALA A 14 4.18 -30.71 13.06
CA ALA A 14 3.00 -31.50 13.35
C ALA A 14 2.27 -30.97 14.59
N GLU A 15 2.98 -30.70 15.69
CA GLU A 15 2.40 -30.11 16.91
C GLU A 15 1.71 -28.75 16.65
N ILE A 16 2.29 -27.90 15.80
CA ILE A 16 1.68 -26.61 15.40
C ILE A 16 0.40 -26.86 14.58
N ASN A 17 0.44 -27.79 13.63
CA ASN A 17 -0.74 -28.12 12.82
C ASN A 17 -1.86 -28.69 13.68
N ASP A 18 -1.56 -29.62 14.59
CA ASP A 18 -2.53 -30.22 15.50
C ASP A 18 -3.22 -29.15 16.36
N LEU A 19 -2.49 -28.12 16.80
CA LEU A 19 -3.07 -26.97 17.49
C LEU A 19 -4.00 -26.15 16.58
N LEU A 20 -3.57 -25.85 15.35
CA LEU A 20 -4.34 -25.03 14.40
C LEU A 20 -5.63 -25.70 13.93
N VAL A 21 -5.67 -27.03 13.83
CA VAL A 21 -6.85 -27.79 13.39
C VAL A 21 -7.65 -28.40 14.54
N SER A 22 -7.27 -28.12 15.79
CA SER A 22 -7.98 -28.60 16.97
C SER A 22 -9.40 -28.01 17.03
N GLU A 23 -10.41 -28.87 17.22
CA GLU A 23 -11.81 -28.46 17.38
C GLU A 23 -12.02 -27.53 18.60
N ASP A 24 -11.13 -27.60 19.60
CA ASP A 24 -11.21 -26.81 20.83
C ASP A 24 -10.36 -25.52 20.77
N ASN A 25 -9.88 -25.10 19.59
CA ASN A 25 -9.08 -23.89 19.44
C ASN A 25 -9.96 -22.63 19.23
N PRO A 26 -10.20 -21.80 20.26
CA PRO A 26 -11.05 -20.62 20.12
C PRO A 26 -10.49 -19.60 19.11
N LEU A 27 -9.17 -19.49 18.95
CA LEU A 27 -8.58 -18.50 18.04
C LEU A 27 -8.91 -18.78 16.57
N VAL A 28 -9.09 -20.05 16.22
CA VAL A 28 -9.47 -20.47 14.86
C VAL A 28 -10.98 -20.48 14.73
N ASN A 29 -11.70 -21.03 15.72
CA ASN A 29 -13.15 -21.09 15.69
C ASN A 29 -13.79 -19.70 15.60
N ASP A 30 -13.33 -18.74 16.41
CA ASP A 30 -13.85 -17.36 16.38
C ASP A 30 -13.61 -16.69 15.01
N LEU A 31 -12.49 -17.00 14.34
CA LEU A 31 -12.24 -16.51 12.97
C LEU A 31 -13.18 -17.18 11.95
N LEU A 32 -13.40 -18.48 12.06
CA LEU A 32 -14.33 -19.20 11.18
C LEU A 32 -15.76 -18.67 11.34
N GLU A 33 -16.20 -18.36 12.56
CA GLU A 33 -17.50 -17.72 12.81
C GLU A 33 -17.63 -16.36 12.10
N VAL A 34 -16.57 -15.56 12.10
CA VAL A 34 -16.52 -14.29 11.34
C VAL A 34 -16.63 -14.56 9.84
N ILE A 35 -15.93 -15.56 9.30
CA ILE A 35 -16.01 -15.90 7.87
C ILE A 35 -17.42 -16.38 7.48
N GLU A 36 -18.03 -17.24 8.30
CA GLU A 36 -19.39 -17.76 8.08
C GLU A 36 -20.45 -16.66 8.13
N LYS A 37 -20.29 -15.66 9.02
CA LYS A 37 -21.16 -14.47 9.06
C LYS A 37 -21.23 -13.74 7.71
N HIS A 38 -20.18 -13.79 6.88
CA HIS A 38 -20.12 -13.16 5.56
C HIS A 38 -20.51 -14.10 4.39
N GLY A 39 -20.90 -15.35 4.68
CA GLY A 39 -21.37 -16.33 3.70
C GLY A 39 -20.36 -17.43 3.34
N GLY A 40 -19.22 -17.49 4.03
CA GLY A 40 -18.18 -18.48 3.73
C GLY A 40 -17.32 -18.11 2.52
N VAL A 41 -16.24 -18.88 2.31
CA VAL A 41 -15.14 -18.52 1.39
C VAL A 41 -15.58 -18.30 -0.06
N GLU A 42 -16.41 -19.20 -0.60
CA GLU A 42 -16.85 -19.12 -2.00
C GLU A 42 -17.71 -17.90 -2.27
N GLU A 43 -18.69 -17.63 -1.39
CA GLU A 43 -19.59 -16.49 -1.50
C GLU A 43 -18.85 -15.16 -1.32
N ILE A 44 -17.95 -15.10 -0.33
CA ILE A 44 -17.09 -13.93 -0.09
C ILE A 44 -16.32 -13.55 -1.35
N ASN A 45 -15.63 -14.52 -1.97
CA ASN A 45 -14.85 -14.25 -3.17
C ASN A 45 -15.72 -13.92 -4.39
N ALA A 46 -16.91 -14.52 -4.51
CA ALA A 46 -17.85 -14.20 -5.58
C ALA A 46 -18.35 -12.75 -5.48
N LYS A 47 -18.84 -12.33 -4.30
CA LYS A 47 -19.28 -10.97 -4.03
C LYS A 47 -18.18 -9.95 -4.29
N ALA A 48 -16.96 -10.23 -3.82
CA ALA A 48 -15.84 -9.33 -4.01
C ALA A 48 -15.45 -9.14 -5.48
N ARG A 49 -15.52 -10.19 -6.30
CA ARG A 49 -15.28 -10.08 -7.75
C ARG A 49 -16.33 -9.20 -8.43
N GLU A 50 -17.61 -9.45 -8.14
CA GLU A 50 -18.74 -8.69 -8.69
C GLU A 50 -18.69 -7.21 -8.28
N ALA A 51 -18.46 -6.94 -6.99
CA ALA A 51 -18.38 -5.58 -6.45
C ALA A 51 -17.24 -4.76 -7.06
N ARG A 52 -16.18 -5.42 -7.54
CA ARG A 52 -15.01 -4.78 -8.13
C ARG A 52 -15.15 -4.51 -9.63
N GLU A 53 -16.14 -5.05 -10.32
CA GLU A 53 -16.28 -4.80 -11.76
C GLU A 53 -16.48 -3.30 -12.04
N LEU A 54 -15.70 -2.74 -12.97
CA LEU A 54 -15.73 -1.31 -13.28
C LEU A 54 -17.13 -0.83 -13.65
N ASP A 55 -17.88 -1.60 -14.43
CA ASP A 55 -19.25 -1.27 -14.82
C ASP A 55 -20.18 -1.18 -13.60
N ASN A 56 -20.03 -2.08 -12.63
CA ASN A 56 -20.81 -2.06 -11.40
C ASN A 56 -20.43 -0.86 -10.52
N LEU A 57 -19.14 -0.55 -10.39
CA LEU A 57 -18.67 0.65 -9.67
C LEU A 57 -19.25 1.93 -10.29
N MET A 58 -19.16 2.05 -11.62
CA MET A 58 -19.68 3.20 -12.35
C MET A 58 -21.22 3.30 -12.28
N SER A 59 -21.94 2.17 -12.35
CA SER A 59 -23.39 2.15 -12.19
C SER A 59 -23.79 2.66 -10.80
N ARG A 60 -23.16 2.15 -9.74
CA ARG A 60 -23.45 2.57 -8.37
C ARG A 60 -23.19 4.05 -8.14
N LEU A 61 -22.11 4.59 -8.72
CA LEU A 61 -21.81 6.03 -8.65
C LEU A 61 -22.87 6.87 -9.36
N ARG A 62 -23.37 6.41 -10.52
CA ARG A 62 -24.47 7.09 -11.25
C ARG A 62 -25.78 7.01 -10.49
N ASP A 63 -26.11 5.86 -9.92
CA ASP A 63 -27.34 5.66 -9.14
C ASP A 63 -27.37 6.52 -7.87
N LYS A 64 -26.20 6.88 -7.35
CA LYS A 64 -26.02 7.79 -6.22
C LYS A 64 -25.95 9.26 -6.60
N ASP A 65 -26.04 9.60 -7.89
CA ASP A 65 -25.78 10.95 -8.41
C ASP A 65 -24.43 11.50 -7.93
N SER A 66 -23.41 10.63 -7.85
CA SER A 66 -22.09 11.00 -7.34
C SER A 66 -21.43 12.06 -8.23
N PRO A 67 -20.84 13.13 -7.66
CA PRO A 67 -20.19 14.20 -8.45
C PRO A 67 -18.95 13.71 -9.21
N PHE A 68 -18.45 12.51 -8.93
CA PHE A 68 -17.23 11.96 -9.51
C PHE A 68 -17.42 11.25 -10.85
N VAL A 69 -18.66 11.04 -11.28
CA VAL A 69 -18.93 10.36 -12.56
C VAL A 69 -18.30 11.10 -13.73
N GLU A 70 -18.47 12.43 -13.81
CA GLU A 70 -17.93 13.25 -14.90
C GLU A 70 -16.40 13.20 -14.94
N ASP A 71 -15.75 13.23 -13.77
CA ASP A 71 -14.29 13.15 -13.66
C ASP A 71 -13.75 11.77 -14.08
N LEU A 72 -14.46 10.69 -13.76
CA LEU A 72 -14.10 9.32 -14.18
C LEU A 72 -14.31 9.11 -15.68
N GLU A 73 -15.36 9.68 -16.25
CA GLU A 73 -15.62 9.67 -17.69
C GLU A 73 -14.57 10.50 -18.45
N TRP A 74 -14.20 11.66 -17.91
CA TRP A 74 -13.08 12.44 -18.43
C TRP A 74 -11.76 11.64 -18.39
N LEU A 75 -11.45 10.97 -17.27
CA LEU A 75 -10.22 10.20 -17.12
C LEU A 75 -10.15 9.02 -18.09
N GLN A 76 -11.28 8.32 -18.31
CA GLN A 76 -11.40 7.28 -19.33
C GLN A 76 -11.14 7.84 -20.73
N LYS A 77 -11.76 8.99 -21.05
CA LYS A 77 -11.56 9.63 -22.33
C LYS A 77 -10.10 10.05 -22.55
N ALA A 78 -9.46 10.69 -21.57
CA ALA A 78 -8.06 11.11 -21.67
C ALA A 78 -7.10 9.91 -21.85
N ARG A 79 -7.40 8.77 -21.21
CA ARG A 79 -6.70 7.50 -21.45
C ARG A 79 -6.91 7.02 -22.89
N ASP A 80 -8.15 6.95 -23.34
CA ASP A 80 -8.52 6.36 -24.64
C ASP A 80 -8.06 7.22 -25.82
N ASP A 81 -7.98 8.54 -25.63
CA ASP A 81 -7.42 9.51 -26.58
C ASP A 81 -5.88 9.55 -26.54
N GLU A 82 -5.22 8.72 -25.71
CA GLU A 82 -3.77 8.64 -25.55
C GLU A 82 -3.13 10.01 -25.18
N GLU A 83 -3.79 10.80 -24.31
CA GLU A 83 -3.30 12.15 -23.93
C GLU A 83 -2.06 12.11 -23.02
N PHE A 84 -1.82 11.00 -22.34
CA PHE A 84 -0.67 10.82 -21.44
C PHE A 84 0.60 10.49 -22.23
N ILE A 85 1.76 11.01 -21.78
CA ILE A 85 3.03 10.68 -22.42
C ILE A 85 3.33 9.19 -22.30
N SER A 86 3.73 8.54 -23.40
CA SER A 86 4.14 7.14 -23.35
C SER A 86 5.54 6.96 -22.78
N ILE A 87 5.87 5.76 -22.25
CA ILE A 87 7.20 5.51 -21.67
C ILE A 87 8.35 5.77 -22.66
N PRO A 88 8.32 5.32 -23.93
CA PRO A 88 9.36 5.67 -24.90
C PRO A 88 9.47 7.18 -25.17
N ALA A 89 8.34 7.88 -25.26
CA ALA A 89 8.34 9.33 -25.45
C ALA A 89 8.92 10.06 -24.23
N TYR A 90 8.59 9.60 -23.02
CA TYR A 90 9.14 10.11 -21.76
C TYR A 90 10.66 9.88 -21.69
N ARG A 91 11.12 8.66 -21.97
CA ARG A 91 12.55 8.32 -22.01
C ARG A 91 13.30 9.20 -23.03
N ARG A 92 12.73 9.43 -24.21
CA ARG A 92 13.30 10.34 -25.22
C ARG A 92 13.32 11.79 -24.76
N LYS A 93 12.27 12.27 -24.08
CA LYS A 93 12.21 13.62 -23.49
C LYS A 93 13.33 13.82 -22.47
N VAL A 94 13.60 12.83 -21.62
CA VAL A 94 14.65 12.88 -20.60
C VAL A 94 16.06 12.78 -21.20
N LEU A 95 16.27 11.84 -22.13
CA LEU A 95 17.62 11.49 -22.60
C LEU A 95 18.08 12.26 -23.85
N GLY A 96 17.15 12.84 -24.61
CA GLY A 96 17.42 13.40 -25.93
C GLY A 96 18.03 12.35 -26.86
N ASP A 97 19.09 12.73 -27.57
CA ASP A 97 19.78 11.87 -28.55
C ASP A 97 20.38 10.60 -27.91
N ARG A 98 20.64 10.59 -26.60
CA ARG A 98 21.17 9.40 -25.91
C ARG A 98 20.19 8.22 -25.93
N TYR A 99 18.89 8.48 -26.07
CA TYR A 99 17.85 7.44 -26.05
C TYR A 99 18.11 6.33 -27.07
N GLU A 100 18.53 6.66 -28.30
CA GLU A 100 18.76 5.70 -29.39
C GLU A 100 20.01 4.82 -29.17
N HIS A 101 20.79 5.09 -28.12
CA HIS A 101 22.01 4.37 -27.77
C HIS A 101 21.95 3.74 -26.37
N MET A 102 20.81 3.84 -25.69
CA MET A 102 20.61 3.28 -24.35
C MET A 102 19.79 1.99 -24.40
N SER A 103 20.17 1.04 -23.56
CA SER A 103 19.35 -0.12 -23.22
C SER A 103 18.77 0.09 -21.82
N PHE A 104 17.58 -0.46 -21.58
CA PHE A 104 16.92 -0.39 -20.29
C PHE A 104 16.83 -1.78 -19.66
N ASP A 105 17.11 -1.88 -18.36
CA ASP A 105 16.87 -3.10 -17.59
C ASP A 105 15.38 -3.31 -17.39
N GLU A 106 14.77 -4.18 -18.20
CA GLU A 106 13.36 -4.55 -18.11
C GLU A 106 13.11 -5.78 -17.20
N GLU A 107 14.16 -6.37 -16.62
CA GLU A 107 14.07 -7.51 -15.68
C GLU A 107 13.77 -7.04 -14.24
N HIS A 108 14.26 -5.85 -13.88
CA HIS A 108 14.12 -5.26 -12.54
C HIS A 108 13.36 -3.92 -12.52
N PRO A 109 12.16 -3.81 -13.10
CA PRO A 109 11.46 -2.54 -13.14
C PRO A 109 11.01 -2.12 -11.73
N VAL A 110 11.35 -0.89 -11.35
CA VAL A 110 10.97 -0.29 -10.05
C VAL A 110 9.53 0.20 -10.11
N THR A 111 8.67 -0.25 -9.19
CA THR A 111 7.28 0.26 -9.13
C THR A 111 7.26 1.68 -8.56
N LEU A 112 6.69 2.64 -9.29
CA LEU A 112 6.51 4.00 -8.78
C LEU A 112 5.26 4.06 -7.89
N GLU A 113 5.45 4.46 -6.64
CA GLU A 113 4.42 4.42 -5.59
C GLU A 113 4.29 5.78 -4.88
N ILE A 114 3.06 6.27 -4.72
CA ILE A 114 2.73 7.43 -3.87
C ILE A 114 1.87 6.98 -2.70
N SER A 115 2.13 7.53 -1.51
CA SER A 115 1.30 7.30 -0.34
C SER A 115 0.48 8.51 0.10
N ALA A 116 -0.61 8.20 0.81
CA ALA A 116 -1.66 9.11 1.25
C ALA A 116 -2.32 9.92 0.12
N CYS A 117 -2.79 9.22 -0.92
CA CYS A 117 -3.74 9.77 -1.88
C CYS A 117 -5.17 9.71 -1.32
N GLN A 118 -5.52 10.65 -0.44
CA GLN A 118 -6.71 10.53 0.40
C GLN A 118 -8.03 10.79 -0.35
N PHE A 119 -7.99 11.71 -1.31
CA PHE A 119 -9.19 12.23 -1.97
C PHE A 119 -9.15 11.93 -3.47
N PHE A 120 -10.23 11.36 -4.03
CA PHE A 120 -10.34 11.05 -5.46
C PHE A 120 -10.07 12.28 -6.35
N PRO A 121 -10.56 13.50 -6.04
CA PRO A 121 -10.24 14.69 -6.84
C PRO A 121 -8.73 14.96 -6.98
N TRP A 122 -7.90 14.51 -6.03
CA TRP A 122 -6.45 14.66 -6.13
C TRP A 122 -5.87 13.82 -7.27
N VAL A 123 -6.42 12.64 -7.55
CA VAL A 123 -6.04 11.80 -8.71
C VAL A 123 -6.31 12.56 -10.00
N ILE A 124 -7.44 13.26 -10.10
CA ILE A 124 -7.79 14.05 -11.28
C ILE A 124 -6.85 15.26 -11.44
N ARG A 125 -6.52 15.95 -10.35
CA ARG A 125 -5.53 17.04 -10.37
C ARG A 125 -4.14 16.55 -10.80
N GLU A 126 -3.72 15.40 -10.30
CA GLU A 126 -2.47 14.75 -10.69
C GLU A 126 -2.48 14.33 -12.16
N ALA A 127 -3.56 13.70 -12.63
CA ALA A 127 -3.69 13.29 -14.03
C ALA A 127 -3.62 14.48 -14.99
N ARG A 128 -4.29 15.59 -14.66
CA ARG A 128 -4.22 16.83 -15.44
C ARG A 128 -2.80 17.41 -15.47
N LYS A 129 -2.13 17.44 -14.32
CA LYS A 129 -0.72 17.85 -14.23
C LYS A 129 0.17 16.95 -15.09
N ALA A 130 -0.03 15.64 -15.02
CA ALA A 130 0.75 14.66 -15.77
C ALA A 130 0.63 14.86 -17.29
N ILE A 131 -0.57 15.15 -17.80
CA ILE A 131 -0.79 15.50 -19.21
C ILE A 131 -0.11 16.84 -19.56
N GLU A 132 -0.36 17.88 -18.77
CA GLU A 132 0.16 19.23 -19.02
C GLU A 132 1.70 19.28 -19.06
N HIS A 133 2.34 18.59 -18.13
CA HIS A 133 3.79 18.59 -17.98
C HIS A 133 4.48 17.41 -18.68
N GLN A 134 3.72 16.51 -19.31
CA GLN A 134 4.21 15.25 -19.87
C GLN A 134 5.04 14.47 -18.84
N GLU A 135 4.41 14.19 -17.71
CA GLU A 135 4.92 13.46 -16.55
C GLU A 135 4.23 12.09 -16.44
N VAL A 136 4.80 11.19 -15.63
CA VAL A 136 4.26 9.85 -15.43
C VAL A 136 3.42 9.76 -14.15
N MET A 137 2.29 9.05 -14.23
CA MET A 137 1.42 8.72 -13.10
C MET A 137 1.92 7.46 -12.38
N PRO A 138 1.77 7.37 -11.04
CA PRO A 138 2.21 6.20 -10.28
C PRO A 138 1.52 4.90 -10.69
N GLY A 139 2.26 3.80 -10.61
CA GLY A 139 1.69 2.44 -10.76
C GLY A 139 1.03 1.92 -9.48
N ARG A 140 1.20 2.62 -8.36
CA ARG A 140 0.63 2.23 -7.06
C ARG A 140 0.32 3.42 -6.16
N PHE A 141 -0.81 3.31 -5.46
CA PHE A 141 -1.29 4.30 -4.51
C PHE A 141 -1.58 3.69 -3.14
N ILE A 142 -1.30 4.43 -2.07
CA ILE A 142 -1.70 4.05 -0.70
C ILE A 142 -2.65 5.10 -0.16
N ARG A 143 -3.72 4.64 0.50
CA ARG A 143 -4.75 5.46 1.12
C ARG A 143 -4.85 5.11 2.59
N VAL A 144 -4.84 6.15 3.42
CA VAL A 144 -4.79 6.02 4.88
C VAL A 144 -5.94 6.76 5.58
N ARG A 145 -6.87 7.34 4.80
CA ARG A 145 -8.11 7.98 5.24
C ARG A 145 -9.09 6.93 5.75
N SER A 146 -9.96 7.33 6.67
CA SER A 146 -11.00 6.45 7.22
C SER A 146 -11.87 5.84 6.13
N MET A 147 -12.14 4.55 6.21
CA MET A 147 -13.00 3.87 5.23
C MET A 147 -14.46 4.34 5.35
N GLU A 148 -14.95 4.52 6.58
CA GLU A 148 -16.29 5.04 6.84
C GLU A 148 -16.50 6.41 6.19
N GLU A 149 -15.58 7.36 6.38
CA GLU A 149 -15.66 8.67 5.74
C GLU A 149 -15.66 8.57 4.22
N GLN A 150 -14.81 7.69 3.67
CA GLN A 150 -14.72 7.50 2.22
C GLN A 150 -15.98 6.89 1.62
N VAL A 151 -16.71 6.06 2.37
CA VAL A 151 -17.99 5.50 1.94
C VAL A 151 -19.05 6.59 1.91
N LEU A 152 -19.10 7.43 2.95
CA LEU A 152 -20.07 8.50 3.10
C LEU A 152 -20.00 9.52 1.97
N ASP A 153 -18.83 9.76 1.40
CA ASP A 153 -18.64 10.70 0.30
C ASP A 153 -18.30 10.05 -1.06
N ASP A 154 -18.57 8.75 -1.23
CA ASP A 154 -18.37 7.97 -2.47
C ASP A 154 -16.92 7.80 -2.96
N HIS A 155 -15.94 8.26 -2.19
CA HIS A 155 -14.53 8.16 -2.52
C HIS A 155 -14.06 6.70 -2.70
N VAL A 156 -14.60 5.74 -1.93
CA VAL A 156 -14.22 4.31 -2.07
C VAL A 156 -14.50 3.81 -3.49
N LEU A 157 -15.71 4.07 -4.01
CA LEU A 157 -16.12 3.61 -5.33
C LEU A 157 -15.37 4.36 -6.44
N ALA A 158 -15.27 5.70 -6.32
CA ALA A 158 -14.62 6.52 -7.33
C ALA A 158 -13.12 6.19 -7.44
N PHE A 159 -12.44 6.00 -6.31
CA PHE A 159 -11.03 5.63 -6.33
C PHE A 159 -10.83 4.22 -6.91
N ALA A 160 -11.64 3.24 -6.53
CA ALA A 160 -11.57 1.89 -7.08
C ALA A 160 -11.76 1.87 -8.60
N ALA A 161 -12.69 2.68 -9.12
CA ALA A 161 -12.91 2.86 -10.56
C ALA A 161 -11.69 3.52 -11.22
N ALA A 162 -11.19 4.62 -10.65
CA ALA A 162 -10.02 5.34 -11.17
C ALA A 162 -8.80 4.43 -11.31
N MET A 163 -8.51 3.60 -10.31
CA MET A 163 -7.37 2.70 -10.32
C MET A 163 -7.46 1.64 -11.42
N GLN A 164 -8.66 1.16 -11.74
CA GLN A 164 -8.89 0.27 -12.88
C GLN A 164 -8.73 0.99 -14.21
N ILE A 165 -9.21 2.23 -14.31
CA ILE A 165 -9.08 3.05 -15.52
C ILE A 165 -7.59 3.25 -15.85
N VAL A 166 -6.79 3.69 -14.87
CA VAL A 166 -5.37 4.01 -15.08
C VAL A 166 -4.46 2.79 -15.05
N GLY A 167 -4.93 1.65 -14.56
CA GLY A 167 -4.14 0.42 -14.46
C GLY A 167 -3.11 0.48 -13.34
N ALA A 168 -3.49 1.01 -12.18
CA ALA A 168 -2.68 1.08 -10.97
C ALA A 168 -3.22 0.18 -9.87
N SER A 169 -2.34 -0.27 -8.98
CA SER A 169 -2.75 -0.96 -7.74
C SER A 169 -2.98 0.05 -6.62
N TYR A 170 -3.82 -0.30 -5.65
CA TYR A 170 -4.01 0.55 -4.49
C TYR A 170 -4.21 -0.28 -3.22
N VAL A 171 -3.94 0.37 -2.09
CA VAL A 171 -4.16 -0.19 -0.76
C VAL A 171 -4.97 0.78 0.07
N GLU A 172 -6.00 0.27 0.74
CA GLU A 172 -6.78 1.01 1.73
C GLU A 172 -6.27 0.75 3.16
N THR A 173 -6.69 1.60 4.10
CA THR A 173 -6.41 1.37 5.52
C THR A 173 -7.72 1.27 6.28
N LEU A 174 -7.94 0.12 6.92
CA LEU A 174 -9.12 -0.13 7.74
C LEU A 174 -9.16 0.77 9.00
N ASP A 175 -10.37 1.08 9.47
CA ASP A 175 -10.64 1.92 10.62
C ASP A 175 -10.29 1.23 11.94
N THR A 176 -10.28 -0.10 11.99
CA THR A 176 -9.75 -0.90 13.11
C THR A 176 -8.22 -0.82 13.24
N LYS A 177 -7.59 0.26 12.77
CA LYS A 177 -6.19 0.65 13.08
C LYS A 177 -6.03 1.26 14.47
N GLY A 178 -7.11 1.41 15.23
CA GLY A 178 -7.12 1.89 16.61
C GLY A 178 -7.70 3.29 16.80
N THR A 179 -8.00 4.00 15.70
CA THR A 179 -8.60 5.33 15.71
C THR A 179 -10.10 5.32 15.99
N LEU A 180 -10.77 4.17 15.87
CA LEU A 180 -12.19 4.04 16.21
C LEU A 180 -12.46 4.45 17.66
N PRO A 181 -13.58 5.13 17.97
CA PRO A 181 -13.95 5.45 19.34
C PRO A 181 -14.14 4.19 20.19
N GLY A 182 -13.47 4.14 21.33
CA GLY A 182 -13.70 3.19 22.41
C GLY A 182 -14.90 3.57 23.28
N PRO A 183 -15.20 2.79 24.34
CA PRO A 183 -16.40 2.98 25.17
C PRO A 183 -16.51 4.35 25.86
N ASN A 184 -15.41 5.09 25.96
CA ASN A 184 -15.33 6.43 26.56
C ASN A 184 -15.27 7.56 25.50
N GLY A 185 -15.46 7.24 24.23
CA GLY A 185 -15.39 8.19 23.11
C GLY A 185 -13.96 8.60 22.71
N GLN A 186 -12.91 8.11 23.38
CA GLN A 186 -11.51 8.28 22.98
C GLN A 186 -11.12 7.19 21.98
N PRO A 187 -10.05 7.34 21.18
CA PRO A 187 -9.56 6.26 20.33
C PRO A 187 -9.37 4.94 21.09
N ALA A 188 -9.73 3.83 20.45
CA ALA A 188 -9.72 2.51 21.06
C ALA A 188 -8.30 2.02 21.38
N ASN A 189 -7.32 2.45 20.60
CA ASN A 189 -5.92 2.28 20.99
C ASN A 189 -5.59 3.26 22.11
N ILE A 190 -5.21 2.73 23.28
CA ILE A 190 -4.95 3.52 24.49
C ILE A 190 -3.79 4.53 24.35
N HIS A 191 -2.97 4.41 23.30
CA HIS A 191 -1.89 5.35 23.00
C HIS A 191 -2.32 6.48 22.04
N LEU A 192 -3.48 6.37 21.39
CA LEU A 192 -4.00 7.41 20.51
C LEU A 192 -4.79 8.46 21.33
N GLY A 193 -4.16 9.60 21.57
CA GLY A 193 -4.70 10.71 22.38
C GLY A 193 -4.00 12.06 22.12
N GLY A 194 -3.29 12.17 20.99
CA GLY A 194 -2.53 13.36 20.60
C GLY A 194 -1.00 13.18 20.71
N PRO A 195 -0.21 14.21 20.35
CA PRO A 195 1.25 14.14 20.31
C PRO A 195 1.90 13.73 21.64
N GLU A 196 1.23 13.99 22.77
CA GLU A 196 1.72 13.59 24.10
C GLU A 196 1.62 12.09 24.38
N THR A 197 0.79 11.34 23.63
CA THR A 197 0.55 9.90 23.86
C THR A 197 0.89 9.02 22.67
N LEU A 198 1.11 9.61 21.49
CA LEU A 198 1.37 8.95 20.20
C LEU A 198 2.62 8.05 20.16
N THR A 199 3.49 8.11 21.17
CA THR A 199 4.71 7.27 21.27
C THR A 199 4.43 5.77 21.23
N GLY A 200 3.19 5.34 21.50
CA GLY A 200 2.79 3.93 21.51
C GLY A 200 1.95 3.45 20.32
N TYR A 201 1.62 4.29 19.33
CA TYR A 201 0.83 3.84 18.16
C TYR A 201 1.65 2.92 17.23
N PHE A 202 2.96 3.09 17.22
CA PHE A 202 3.87 2.34 16.35
C PHE A 202 3.88 0.85 16.74
N GLY A 203 3.69 -0.03 15.76
CA GLY A 203 3.68 -1.49 15.94
C GLY A 203 2.33 -2.10 16.34
N GLY A 204 1.26 -1.29 16.39
CA GLY A 204 -0.05 -1.75 16.85
C GLY A 204 -0.11 -2.02 18.36
N VAL A 205 0.85 -1.48 19.13
CA VAL A 205 0.83 -1.51 20.60
C VAL A 205 -0.37 -0.70 21.10
N GLY A 206 -1.00 -1.16 22.18
CA GLY A 206 -2.18 -0.51 22.78
C GLY A 206 -3.52 -0.85 22.12
N MET A 207 -3.52 -1.65 21.05
CA MET A 207 -4.75 -2.16 20.42
C MET A 207 -5.50 -3.12 21.36
N PRO A 208 -6.84 -3.02 21.48
CA PRO A 208 -7.61 -3.97 22.28
C PRO A 208 -7.56 -5.40 21.71
N ASN A 209 -7.70 -6.40 22.60
CA ASN A 209 -7.47 -7.81 22.26
C ASN A 209 -8.39 -8.36 21.16
N ASP A 210 -9.62 -7.84 21.05
CA ASP A 210 -10.63 -8.27 20.08
C ASP A 210 -10.45 -7.64 18.68
N PHE A 211 -9.52 -6.69 18.52
CA PHE A 211 -9.37 -5.96 17.26
C PHE A 211 -8.83 -6.79 16.10
N ALA A 212 -8.16 -7.92 16.36
CA ALA A 212 -7.72 -8.80 15.29
C ALA A 212 -8.92 -9.41 14.52
N LEU A 213 -9.99 -9.79 15.24
CA LEU A 213 -11.21 -10.32 14.63
C LEU A 213 -12.11 -9.20 14.09
N LYS A 214 -12.16 -8.03 14.74
CA LYS A 214 -12.83 -6.84 14.17
C LYS A 214 -12.19 -6.41 12.86
N TRP A 215 -10.87 -6.48 12.75
CA TRP A 215 -10.15 -6.20 11.51
C TRP A 215 -10.53 -7.19 10.40
N ALA A 216 -10.70 -8.48 10.72
CA ALA A 216 -11.20 -9.46 9.76
C ALA A 216 -12.65 -9.18 9.34
N ASP A 217 -13.53 -8.89 10.30
CA ASP A 217 -14.94 -8.58 10.03
C ASP A 217 -15.08 -7.31 9.18
N GLU A 218 -14.33 -6.26 9.50
CA GLU A 218 -14.27 -5.02 8.73
C GLU A 218 -13.70 -5.26 7.33
N PHE A 219 -12.60 -6.00 7.21
CA PHE A 219 -12.03 -6.36 5.92
C PHE A 219 -13.07 -7.09 5.05
N LEU A 220 -13.73 -8.12 5.58
CA LEU A 220 -14.71 -8.90 4.84
C LEU A 220 -15.90 -8.05 4.39
N HIS A 221 -16.34 -7.11 5.21
CA HIS A 221 -17.35 -6.14 4.80
C HIS A 221 -16.89 -5.34 3.57
N TYR A 222 -15.73 -4.69 3.62
CA TYR A 222 -15.26 -3.86 2.50
C TYR A 222 -14.84 -4.67 1.27
N TYR A 223 -14.31 -5.88 1.47
CA TYR A 223 -13.94 -6.78 0.40
C TYR A 223 -15.18 -7.25 -0.37
N THR A 224 -16.25 -7.64 0.33
CA THR A 224 -17.48 -8.13 -0.31
C THR A 224 -18.34 -7.01 -0.87
N GLU A 225 -18.46 -5.87 -0.19
CA GLU A 225 -19.36 -4.79 -0.59
C GLU A 225 -18.74 -3.83 -1.63
N TYR A 226 -17.42 -3.61 -1.59
CA TYR A 226 -16.74 -2.61 -2.41
C TYR A 226 -15.57 -3.19 -3.23
N GLY A 227 -15.28 -4.49 -3.12
CA GLY A 227 -14.20 -5.12 -3.87
C GLY A 227 -12.80 -4.72 -3.41
N ILE A 228 -12.66 -4.24 -2.17
CA ILE A 228 -11.37 -3.78 -1.61
C ILE A 228 -10.46 -4.96 -1.30
N LYS A 229 -9.54 -5.25 -2.22
CA LYS A 229 -8.67 -6.44 -2.14
C LYS A 229 -7.46 -6.26 -1.21
N GLN A 230 -6.83 -5.09 -1.22
CA GLN A 230 -5.57 -4.84 -0.52
C GLN A 230 -5.75 -3.86 0.63
N VAL A 231 -5.35 -4.27 1.84
CA VAL A 231 -5.41 -3.40 3.03
C VAL A 231 -4.06 -3.27 3.75
N LEU A 232 -3.85 -2.16 4.44
CA LEU A 232 -2.72 -1.96 5.33
C LEU A 232 -2.88 -2.77 6.61
N ASN A 233 -1.79 -3.38 7.07
CA ASN A 233 -1.74 -4.15 8.30
C ASN A 233 -0.54 -3.71 9.15
N ILE A 234 -0.75 -3.60 10.47
CA ILE A 234 0.20 -2.95 11.39
C ILE A 234 0.50 -3.78 12.65
N ASN A 235 -0.23 -4.88 12.87
CA ASN A 235 -0.18 -5.65 14.11
C ASN A 235 0.07 -7.15 13.80
N PRO A 236 0.97 -7.85 14.53
CA PRO A 236 1.25 -9.27 14.30
C PRO A 236 0.03 -10.20 14.35
N GLY A 237 -0.93 -9.93 15.22
CA GLY A 237 -2.16 -10.72 15.35
C GLY A 237 -3.06 -10.62 14.13
N SER A 238 -3.34 -9.41 13.64
CA SER A 238 -4.10 -9.21 12.40
C SER A 238 -3.32 -9.68 11.16
N VAL A 239 -1.98 -9.63 11.18
CA VAL A 239 -1.14 -10.24 10.14
C VAL A 239 -1.34 -11.75 10.10
N LEU A 240 -1.33 -12.43 11.25
CA LEU A 240 -1.60 -13.87 11.32
C LEU A 240 -3.03 -14.20 10.89
N VAL A 241 -4.02 -13.42 11.30
CA VAL A 241 -5.41 -13.58 10.85
C VAL A 241 -5.51 -13.45 9.32
N GLY A 242 -4.87 -12.45 8.71
CA GLY A 242 -4.82 -12.33 7.26
C GLY A 242 -4.17 -13.54 6.58
N TYR A 243 -3.09 -14.08 7.15
CA TYR A 243 -2.48 -15.33 6.67
C TYR A 243 -3.44 -16.52 6.73
N MET A 244 -4.19 -16.68 7.83
CA MET A 244 -5.16 -17.76 7.98
C MET A 244 -6.34 -17.62 7.01
N MET A 245 -6.93 -16.42 6.90
CA MET A 245 -8.02 -16.14 5.95
C MET A 245 -7.61 -16.46 4.51
N HIS A 246 -6.41 -16.03 4.11
CA HIS A 246 -5.89 -16.37 2.80
C HIS A 246 -5.67 -17.87 2.64
N LYS A 247 -5.06 -18.55 3.62
CA LYS A 247 -4.87 -20.01 3.58
C LYS A 247 -6.18 -20.77 3.46
N LEU A 248 -7.25 -20.29 4.09
CA LEU A 248 -8.61 -20.86 4.01
C LEU A 248 -9.29 -20.66 2.65
N GLY A 249 -8.75 -19.79 1.79
CA GLY A 249 -9.22 -19.62 0.41
C GLY A 249 -9.78 -18.23 0.09
N ILE A 250 -9.80 -17.28 1.01
CA ILE A 250 -10.23 -15.90 0.74
C ILE A 250 -9.12 -15.19 -0.06
N ASP A 251 -9.44 -14.63 -1.22
CA ASP A 251 -8.46 -14.00 -2.14
C ASP A 251 -8.06 -12.57 -1.70
N MET A 252 -7.86 -12.42 -0.40
CA MET A 252 -7.43 -11.18 0.23
C MET A 252 -5.93 -10.97 0.10
N GLU A 253 -5.54 -9.70 0.17
CA GLU A 253 -4.16 -9.25 0.16
C GLU A 253 -3.98 -8.16 1.23
N PHE A 254 -2.77 -8.06 1.79
CA PHE A 254 -2.39 -6.96 2.66
C PHE A 254 -0.95 -6.50 2.41
N LYS A 255 -0.66 -5.26 2.81
CA LYS A 255 0.71 -4.78 2.97
C LYS A 255 1.00 -4.57 4.45
N ILE A 256 2.25 -4.76 4.84
CA ILE A 256 2.74 -4.39 6.16
C ILE A 256 3.15 -2.92 6.16
N SER A 257 2.78 -2.19 7.22
CA SER A 257 3.21 -0.81 7.44
C SER A 257 4.66 -0.72 7.93
N VAL A 258 5.31 0.41 7.64
CA VAL A 258 6.61 0.79 8.23
C VAL A 258 6.57 0.73 9.75
N TYR A 259 5.42 1.07 10.33
CA TYR A 259 5.22 1.07 11.77
C TYR A 259 5.23 -0.32 12.41
N MET A 260 5.13 -1.41 11.65
CA MET A 260 5.28 -2.76 12.22
C MET A 260 6.72 -3.04 12.68
N GLY A 261 7.71 -2.26 12.23
CA GLY A 261 9.09 -2.33 12.74
C GLY A 261 9.94 -3.48 12.17
N ASN A 262 9.85 -3.72 10.86
CA ASN A 262 10.78 -4.64 10.19
C ASN A 262 12.13 -3.93 9.94
N ASP A 263 12.90 -3.78 11.01
CA ASP A 263 14.05 -2.86 11.08
C ASP A 263 15.40 -3.49 10.68
N ASN A 264 15.46 -4.82 10.52
CA ASN A 264 16.70 -5.54 10.27
C ASN A 264 16.44 -6.90 9.56
N PRO A 265 17.49 -7.56 9.01
CA PRO A 265 17.33 -8.81 8.26
C PRO A 265 16.68 -9.96 9.05
N TYR A 266 16.83 -10.00 10.38
CA TYR A 266 16.21 -11.04 11.20
C TYR A 266 14.71 -10.82 11.36
N ALA A 267 14.26 -9.57 11.47
CA ALA A 267 12.83 -9.25 11.43
C ALA A 267 12.24 -9.61 10.06
N CYS A 268 12.95 -9.30 8.97
CA CYS A 268 12.55 -9.73 7.62
C CYS A 268 12.46 -11.25 7.49
N LEU A 269 13.45 -11.97 8.02
CA LEU A 269 13.44 -13.43 8.04
C LEU A 269 12.22 -13.97 8.79
N TRP A 270 11.94 -13.47 9.99
CA TRP A 270 10.81 -13.90 10.81
C TRP A 270 9.46 -13.68 10.10
N THR A 271 9.26 -12.48 9.55
CA THR A 271 8.04 -12.12 8.83
C THR A 271 7.82 -13.01 7.62
N LEU A 272 8.85 -13.22 6.79
CA LEU A 272 8.74 -14.05 5.59
C LEU A 272 8.64 -15.55 5.88
N LEU A 273 9.26 -16.05 6.95
CA LEU A 273 9.08 -17.43 7.40
C LEU A 273 7.63 -17.70 7.80
N THR A 274 7.00 -16.77 8.52
CA THR A 274 5.60 -16.88 8.90
C THR A 274 4.70 -16.84 7.67
N ALA A 275 4.95 -15.92 6.73
CA ALA A 275 4.26 -15.90 5.45
C ALA A 275 4.36 -17.25 4.69
N LYS A 276 5.52 -17.93 4.78
CA LYS A 276 5.74 -19.23 4.14
C LYS A 276 5.00 -20.37 4.83
N LEU A 277 4.92 -20.38 6.16
CA LEU A 277 4.16 -21.40 6.90
C LEU A 277 2.68 -21.42 6.48
N PHE A 278 2.12 -20.26 6.16
CA PHE A 278 0.72 -20.10 5.78
C PHE A 278 0.48 -19.90 4.27
N SER A 279 1.51 -20.02 3.43
CA SER A 279 1.32 -19.90 1.97
C SER A 279 0.39 -20.99 1.43
N ARG A 280 -0.28 -20.68 0.33
CA ARG A 280 -1.06 -21.66 -0.44
C ARG A 280 -0.16 -22.56 -1.28
N ASP A 281 -0.73 -23.65 -1.79
CA ASP A 281 -0.04 -24.63 -2.64
C ASP A 281 0.39 -24.04 -3.99
N ASP A 282 -0.27 -22.97 -4.44
CA ASP A 282 0.13 -22.19 -5.62
C ASP A 282 1.35 -21.27 -5.37
N GLY A 283 1.89 -21.30 -4.15
CA GLY A 283 3.06 -20.51 -3.74
C GLY A 283 2.76 -19.08 -3.32
N THR A 284 1.49 -18.66 -3.31
CA THR A 284 1.08 -17.30 -2.94
C THR A 284 0.94 -17.10 -1.43
N THR A 285 0.99 -15.83 -1.02
CA THR A 285 0.76 -15.35 0.33
C THR A 285 -0.03 -14.05 0.24
N PRO A 286 -0.88 -13.68 1.22
CA PRO A 286 -1.60 -12.41 1.18
C PRO A 286 -0.67 -11.21 1.39
N LEU A 287 0.56 -11.39 1.88
CA LEU A 287 1.53 -10.30 2.01
C LEU A 287 2.03 -9.87 0.62
N ILE A 288 1.46 -8.81 0.04
CA ILE A 288 1.85 -8.31 -1.29
C ILE A 288 2.79 -7.10 -1.25
N GLY A 289 2.87 -6.44 -0.10
CA GLY A 289 3.70 -5.25 0.11
C GLY A 289 4.40 -5.33 1.45
N PHE A 290 5.73 -5.31 1.42
CA PHE A 290 6.57 -5.47 2.58
C PHE A 290 7.38 -4.20 2.80
N ASN A 291 6.79 -3.30 3.59
CA ASN A 291 7.42 -2.03 3.91
C ASN A 291 8.46 -2.24 5.01
N LEU A 292 9.71 -1.93 4.67
CA LEU A 292 10.82 -1.97 5.62
C LEU A 292 10.87 -0.67 6.40
N SER A 293 11.52 -0.70 7.56
CA SER A 293 11.69 0.50 8.38
C SER A 293 12.53 1.57 7.70
N ASN A 294 12.28 2.84 8.03
CA ASN A 294 13.08 3.96 7.54
C ASN A 294 14.57 3.89 7.96
N SER A 295 14.93 3.03 8.92
CA SER A 295 16.31 2.83 9.37
C SER A 295 17.11 1.77 8.59
N VAL A 296 16.46 0.96 7.74
CA VAL A 296 17.19 -0.10 7.01
C VAL A 296 18.15 0.51 6.00
N ASN A 297 19.21 -0.20 5.63
CA ASN A 297 20.15 0.15 4.57
C ASN A 297 20.04 -0.81 3.37
N ASN A 298 20.82 -0.56 2.31
CA ASN A 298 20.86 -1.41 1.11
C ASN A 298 21.19 -2.88 1.41
N GLU A 299 22.17 -3.16 2.28
CA GLU A 299 22.49 -4.53 2.71
C GLU A 299 21.27 -5.25 3.32
N THR A 300 20.47 -4.55 4.12
CA THR A 300 19.26 -5.14 4.70
C THR A 300 18.21 -5.45 3.63
N ILE A 301 18.06 -4.59 2.62
CA ILE A 301 17.15 -4.80 1.48
C ILE A 301 17.61 -5.98 0.63
N GLU A 302 18.91 -6.08 0.34
CA GLU A 302 19.51 -7.21 -0.39
C GLU A 302 19.30 -8.54 0.35
N LEU A 303 19.54 -8.56 1.67
CA LEU A 303 19.31 -9.75 2.49
C LEU A 303 17.83 -10.13 2.55
N ALA A 304 16.91 -9.15 2.65
CA ALA A 304 15.48 -9.40 2.56
C ALA A 304 15.09 -9.97 1.20
N SER A 305 15.67 -9.45 0.11
CA SER A 305 15.47 -9.98 -1.26
C SER A 305 15.99 -11.40 -1.40
N MET A 306 17.16 -11.71 -0.81
CA MET A 306 17.73 -13.05 -0.76
C MET A 306 16.80 -14.03 -0.02
N ILE A 307 16.28 -13.66 1.14
CA ILE A 307 15.34 -14.48 1.91
C ILE A 307 14.07 -14.73 1.08
N ARG A 308 13.49 -13.67 0.54
CA ARG A 308 12.30 -13.71 -0.31
C ARG A 308 12.49 -14.65 -1.50
N LYS A 309 13.65 -14.60 -2.16
CA LYS A 309 14.01 -15.51 -3.27
C LYS A 309 14.04 -16.97 -2.84
N HIS A 310 14.68 -17.29 -1.70
CA HIS A 310 14.76 -18.66 -1.21
C HIS A 310 13.40 -19.24 -0.79
N LEU A 311 12.46 -18.39 -0.38
CA LEU A 311 11.10 -18.81 -0.01
C LEU A 311 10.12 -18.86 -1.19
N GLY A 312 10.55 -18.43 -2.39
CA GLY A 312 9.74 -18.41 -3.61
C GLY A 312 8.81 -17.19 -3.71
N PHE A 313 9.13 -16.10 -3.03
CA PHE A 313 8.26 -14.93 -2.92
C PHE A 313 8.70 -13.73 -3.77
N THR A 314 9.73 -13.87 -4.63
CA THR A 314 10.30 -12.75 -5.40
C THR A 314 9.25 -11.95 -6.15
N ASP A 315 8.34 -12.63 -6.85
CA ASP A 315 7.31 -11.99 -7.67
C ASP A 315 5.98 -11.76 -6.91
N VAL A 316 5.90 -12.20 -5.64
CA VAL A 316 4.68 -12.12 -4.81
C VAL A 316 4.77 -10.98 -3.80
N VAL A 317 5.86 -10.93 -3.04
CA VAL A 317 6.07 -9.95 -1.96
C VAL A 317 6.94 -8.81 -2.49
N ARG A 318 6.35 -7.64 -2.71
CA ARG A 318 7.11 -6.45 -3.12
C ARG A 318 7.80 -5.82 -1.93
N ILE A 319 9.10 -5.53 -2.05
CA ILE A 319 9.80 -4.70 -1.06
C ILE A 319 9.38 -3.26 -1.34
N GLU A 320 8.82 -2.58 -0.36
CA GLU A 320 8.46 -1.16 -0.49
C GLU A 320 9.53 -0.32 0.19
N HIS A 321 10.26 0.47 -0.60
CA HIS A 321 11.40 1.26 -0.16
C HIS A 321 11.04 2.75 -0.19
N HIS A 322 11.02 3.37 0.98
CA HIS A 322 10.77 4.81 1.12
C HIS A 322 11.92 5.63 0.57
N ILE A 323 11.64 6.41 -0.49
CA ILE A 323 12.60 7.31 -1.13
C ILE A 323 12.58 8.67 -0.46
N THR A 324 11.38 9.21 -0.26
CA THR A 324 11.12 10.45 0.46
C THR A 324 10.07 10.20 1.54
N GLU A 325 10.19 10.94 2.63
CA GLU A 325 9.28 10.89 3.77
C GLU A 325 8.66 12.25 4.03
N THR A 326 7.52 12.25 4.73
CA THR A 326 6.93 13.51 5.21
C THR A 326 7.95 14.33 6.01
N TYR A 327 7.93 15.65 5.84
CA TYR A 327 8.95 16.50 6.42
C TYR A 327 8.92 16.49 7.95
N LYS A 328 7.73 16.33 8.54
CA LYS A 328 7.50 16.32 9.99
C LYS A 328 6.90 15.00 10.45
N GLY A 329 7.25 14.61 11.68
CA GLY A 329 6.49 13.64 12.48
C GLY A 329 6.91 12.17 12.35
N ILE A 330 7.87 11.82 11.49
CA ILE A 330 8.29 10.41 11.31
C ILE A 330 9.80 10.17 11.26
N VAL A 331 10.57 10.94 10.48
CA VAL A 331 12.02 10.74 10.30
C VAL A 331 12.81 12.03 10.49
N ARG A 332 14.13 11.90 10.63
CA ARG A 332 15.05 13.04 10.60
C ARG A 332 15.22 13.50 9.15
N GLN A 333 15.24 14.80 8.94
CA GLN A 333 15.41 15.42 7.62
C GLN A 333 16.84 15.97 7.42
N PRO A 334 17.35 16.07 6.17
CA PRO A 334 16.71 15.62 4.94
C PRO A 334 16.68 14.08 4.84
N TYR A 335 15.54 13.53 4.42
CA TYR A 335 15.39 12.11 4.14
C TYR A 335 15.15 11.92 2.64
N ASP A 336 16.23 11.61 1.92
CA ASP A 336 16.25 11.35 0.48
C ASP A 336 17.11 10.13 0.20
N ARG A 337 16.49 9.07 -0.30
CA ARG A 337 17.14 7.77 -0.53
C ARG A 337 17.13 7.37 -2.00
N LEU A 338 17.05 8.35 -2.90
CA LEU A 338 17.03 8.10 -4.33
C LEU A 338 18.33 7.43 -4.82
N ASP A 339 19.50 7.86 -4.34
CA ASP A 339 20.78 7.24 -4.70
C ASP A 339 20.84 5.78 -4.24
N GLU A 340 20.34 5.50 -3.04
CA GLU A 340 20.25 4.14 -2.50
C GLU A 340 19.38 3.23 -3.38
N LEU A 341 18.25 3.73 -3.88
CA LEU A 341 17.39 3.00 -4.82
C LEU A 341 18.12 2.67 -6.12
N VAL A 342 18.88 3.62 -6.68
CA VAL A 342 19.60 3.43 -7.94
C VAL A 342 20.63 2.29 -7.80
N GLU A 343 21.30 2.19 -6.66
CA GLU A 343 22.24 1.10 -6.37
C GLU A 343 21.58 -0.28 -6.32
N LEU A 344 20.29 -0.36 -5.97
CA LEU A 344 19.55 -1.62 -5.81
C LEU A 344 18.79 -2.05 -7.08
N ALA A 345 18.42 -1.08 -7.92
CA ALA A 345 17.41 -1.23 -8.95
C ALA A 345 17.81 -2.16 -10.11
N ASP A 346 19.09 -2.51 -10.27
CA ASP A 346 19.58 -3.43 -11.32
C ASP A 346 19.64 -4.91 -10.89
N HIS A 347 19.37 -5.22 -9.61
CA HIS A 347 19.47 -6.59 -9.11
C HIS A 347 18.45 -6.97 -8.01
N VAL A 348 17.77 -6.00 -7.40
CA VAL A 348 16.65 -6.24 -6.48
C VAL A 348 15.32 -6.16 -7.21
N LYS A 349 14.85 -7.33 -7.67
CA LYS A 349 13.56 -7.44 -8.38
C LYS A 349 12.36 -7.04 -7.52
N ASN A 350 11.27 -6.57 -8.12
CA ASN A 350 9.99 -6.34 -7.45
C ASN A 350 10.15 -5.47 -6.17
N ILE A 351 10.72 -4.29 -6.38
CA ILE A 351 10.85 -3.21 -5.40
C ILE A 351 9.95 -2.04 -5.82
N SER A 352 9.36 -1.31 -4.87
CA SER A 352 8.75 -0.01 -5.14
C SER A 352 9.57 1.14 -4.59
N ALA A 353 9.63 2.21 -5.37
CA ALA A 353 10.05 3.54 -4.95
C ALA A 353 8.85 4.28 -4.37
N LYS A 354 8.76 4.31 -3.05
CA LYS A 354 7.63 4.85 -2.32
C LYS A 354 7.89 6.29 -1.87
N HIS A 355 6.99 7.19 -2.25
CA HIS A 355 7.06 8.61 -1.92
C HIS A 355 5.97 8.95 -0.90
N GLU A 356 6.37 9.17 0.34
CA GLU A 356 5.48 9.54 1.43
C GLU A 356 5.46 11.07 1.65
N GLY A 357 6.53 11.77 1.26
CA GLY A 357 6.63 13.24 1.22
C GLY A 357 7.24 13.76 -0.09
N GLY A 358 7.37 15.09 -0.21
CA GLY A 358 7.97 15.74 -1.37
C GLY A 358 9.50 15.63 -1.41
N ILE A 359 10.12 16.32 -2.37
CA ILE A 359 11.58 16.56 -2.37
C ILE A 359 11.92 17.36 -1.09
N PRO A 360 12.87 16.93 -0.23
CA PRO A 360 13.04 17.52 1.09
C PRO A 360 13.26 19.03 1.09
N GLU A 361 14.00 19.58 0.13
CA GLU A 361 14.26 21.02 0.03
C GLU A 361 13.01 21.81 -0.36
N VAL A 362 12.14 21.23 -1.19
CA VAL A 362 10.88 21.85 -1.62
C VAL A 362 9.87 21.78 -0.48
N ASP A 363 9.72 20.61 0.14
CA ASP A 363 8.78 20.37 1.23
C ASP A 363 9.13 21.24 2.46
N ALA A 364 10.42 21.35 2.79
CA ALA A 364 10.92 22.23 3.85
C ALA A 364 10.57 23.72 3.64
N ALA A 365 10.50 24.13 2.37
CA ALA A 365 10.28 25.52 1.97
C ALA A 365 8.79 25.86 1.84
N ARG A 366 7.88 24.89 1.95
CA ARG A 366 6.44 25.13 1.99
C ARG A 366 6.07 25.93 3.25
N ASP A 367 5.09 26.82 3.14
CA ASP A 367 4.49 27.48 4.31
C ASP A 367 3.86 26.44 5.26
N HIS A 368 3.29 25.37 4.67
CA HIS A 368 2.80 24.18 5.36
C HIS A 368 3.57 22.92 4.88
N PRO A 369 4.72 22.61 5.48
CA PRO A 369 5.46 21.38 5.18
C PRO A 369 4.66 20.14 5.60
N SER A 370 4.81 19.07 4.84
CA SER A 370 4.08 17.82 5.06
C SER A 370 4.35 17.23 6.45
N ASN A 371 3.32 16.63 7.03
CA ASN A 371 3.38 16.06 8.36
C ASN A 371 2.59 14.74 8.43
N ILE A 372 3.24 13.64 8.80
CA ILE A 372 2.58 12.32 8.89
C ILE A 372 1.37 12.32 9.83
N LEU A 373 1.37 13.21 10.83
CA LEU A 373 0.30 13.28 11.82
C LEU A 373 -1.02 13.83 11.23
N GLU A 374 -0.97 14.48 10.07
CA GLU A 374 -2.17 15.01 9.41
C GLU A 374 -2.99 13.92 8.71
N TYR A 375 -2.42 12.71 8.59
CA TYR A 375 -3.15 11.54 8.09
C TYR A 375 -4.26 11.06 9.06
N PHE A 376 -4.22 11.54 10.31
CA PHE A 376 -5.21 11.23 11.33
C PHE A 376 -6.31 12.29 11.45
N LEU A 377 -6.24 13.38 10.68
CA LEU A 377 -7.30 14.37 10.63
C LEU A 377 -8.50 13.81 9.85
N SER A 378 -9.70 14.04 10.38
CA SER A 378 -10.94 13.86 9.63
C SER A 378 -11.06 14.89 8.51
N LYS A 379 -11.90 14.60 7.50
CA LYS A 379 -12.19 15.55 6.44
C LYS A 379 -12.80 16.84 6.99
N GLU A 380 -13.70 16.72 7.96
CA GLU A 380 -14.33 17.86 8.64
C GLU A 380 -13.26 18.77 9.28
N GLU A 381 -12.32 18.21 10.04
CA GLU A 381 -11.23 18.99 10.64
C GLU A 381 -10.33 19.66 9.59
N ILE A 382 -10.08 18.99 8.45
CA ILE A 382 -9.31 19.56 7.34
C ILE A 382 -10.04 20.78 6.76
N GLU A 383 -11.35 20.67 6.55
CA GLU A 383 -12.20 21.74 6.00
C GLU A 383 -12.33 22.92 6.98
N GLU A 384 -12.57 22.65 8.26
CA GLU A 384 -12.67 23.68 9.31
C GLU A 384 -11.36 24.47 9.48
N LYS A 385 -10.21 23.80 9.36
CA LYS A 385 -8.89 24.43 9.43
C LYS A 385 -8.47 25.05 8.11
N GLY A 386 -9.23 24.86 7.03
CA GLY A 386 -8.90 25.35 5.70
C GLY A 386 -7.65 24.74 5.07
N LEU A 387 -7.26 23.51 5.48
CA LEU A 387 -5.99 22.87 5.11
C LEU A 387 -6.00 22.14 3.76
N MET A 388 -7.18 22.00 3.13
CA MET A 388 -7.33 21.21 1.90
C MET A 388 -6.37 21.67 0.76
N PRO A 389 -6.17 22.99 0.50
CA PRO A 389 -5.22 23.45 -0.51
C PRO A 389 -3.75 23.07 -0.22
N GLU A 390 -3.34 23.18 1.04
CA GLU A 390 -1.99 22.86 1.50
C GLU A 390 -1.74 21.36 1.40
N LEU A 391 -2.68 20.54 1.84
CA LEU A 391 -2.59 19.08 1.75
C LEU A 391 -2.58 18.59 0.30
N LEU A 392 -3.37 19.20 -0.58
CA LEU A 392 -3.30 18.93 -2.03
C LEU A 392 -1.92 19.31 -2.58
N THR A 393 -1.34 20.43 -2.14
CA THR A 393 0.01 20.84 -2.54
C THR A 393 1.04 19.82 -2.08
N ASN A 394 1.00 19.40 -0.81
CA ASN A 394 1.90 18.35 -0.31
C ASN A 394 1.72 17.03 -1.07
N TYR A 395 0.50 16.68 -1.48
CA TYR A 395 0.26 15.51 -2.34
C TYR A 395 0.94 15.66 -3.71
N LEU A 396 0.78 16.81 -4.37
CA LEU A 396 1.40 17.07 -5.67
C LEU A 396 2.94 17.17 -5.59
N ASP A 397 3.50 17.52 -4.44
CA ASP A 397 4.95 17.47 -4.21
C ASP A 397 5.48 16.02 -4.22
N LYS A 398 4.66 15.04 -3.82
CA LYS A 398 5.00 13.61 -3.96
C LYS A 398 5.04 13.19 -5.42
N HIS A 399 4.15 13.76 -6.25
CA HIS A 399 4.18 13.55 -7.70
C HIS A 399 5.47 14.09 -8.33
N ASP A 400 5.94 15.25 -7.86
CA ASP A 400 7.21 15.83 -8.30
C ASP A 400 8.40 14.95 -7.87
N ALA A 401 8.41 14.47 -6.62
CA ALA A 401 9.42 13.54 -6.15
C ALA A 401 9.42 12.21 -6.94
N LEU A 402 8.24 11.69 -7.27
CA LEU A 402 8.08 10.49 -8.10
C LEU A 402 8.63 10.69 -9.51
N ASN A 403 8.35 11.83 -10.15
CA ASN A 403 8.86 12.11 -11.49
C ASN A 403 10.37 12.37 -11.49
N ARG A 404 10.93 12.94 -10.42
CA ARG A 404 12.38 12.98 -10.19
C ARG A 404 12.97 11.56 -10.15
N THR A 405 12.33 10.65 -9.44
CA THR A 405 12.75 9.24 -9.40
C THR A 405 12.68 8.58 -10.78
N ALA A 406 11.58 8.75 -11.51
CA ALA A 406 11.42 8.22 -12.88
C ALA A 406 12.49 8.75 -13.84
N GLN A 407 12.84 10.04 -13.72
CA GLN A 407 13.91 10.66 -14.48
C GLN A 407 15.28 10.04 -14.16
N VAL A 408 15.64 9.92 -12.89
CA VAL A 408 16.94 9.37 -12.47
C VAL A 408 17.08 7.90 -12.87
N LEU A 409 16.03 7.09 -12.74
CA LEU A 409 16.04 5.70 -13.23
C LEU A 409 16.28 5.67 -14.75
N THR A 410 15.57 6.53 -15.51
CA THR A 410 15.75 6.65 -16.96
C THR A 410 17.18 7.04 -17.34
N GLU A 411 17.77 8.01 -16.66
CA GLU A 411 19.14 8.48 -16.91
C GLU A 411 20.21 7.40 -16.69
N ASN A 412 19.91 6.43 -15.82
CA ASN A 412 20.76 5.28 -15.50
C ASN A 412 20.43 4.01 -16.30
N GLY A 413 19.50 4.07 -17.27
CA GLY A 413 19.11 2.88 -18.05
C GLY A 413 18.32 1.85 -17.24
N LEU A 414 17.64 2.28 -16.18
CA LEU A 414 16.79 1.45 -15.34
C LEU A 414 15.32 1.65 -15.74
N SER A 415 14.51 0.60 -15.60
CA SER A 415 13.08 0.66 -15.91
C SER A 415 12.22 0.89 -14.69
N PHE A 416 10.99 1.31 -14.92
CA PHE A 416 10.02 1.54 -13.87
C PHE A 416 8.60 1.16 -14.31
N ILE A 417 7.72 0.92 -13.33
CA ILE A 417 6.31 0.63 -13.52
C ILE A 417 5.49 1.86 -13.10
N ALA A 418 4.91 2.52 -14.10
CA ALA A 418 3.92 3.58 -13.96
C ALA A 418 2.48 3.01 -14.11
N ALA A 419 1.47 3.88 -14.10
CA ALA A 419 0.08 3.52 -14.39
C ALA A 419 -0.03 2.86 -15.78
N ARG A 420 -0.28 1.54 -15.81
CA ARG A 420 -0.01 0.71 -16.99
C ARG A 420 -0.93 0.98 -18.18
N ASN A 421 -2.12 1.49 -17.91
CA ASN A 421 -3.08 1.82 -18.97
C ASN A 421 -2.88 3.24 -19.52
N LEU A 422 -2.09 4.09 -18.85
CA LEU A 422 -1.88 5.48 -19.28
C LEU A 422 -0.63 5.65 -20.13
N HIS A 423 0.47 5.00 -19.76
CA HIS A 423 1.79 5.26 -20.35
C HIS A 423 2.22 4.19 -21.36
N HIS A 424 1.27 3.48 -21.95
CA HIS A 424 1.54 2.40 -22.89
C HIS A 424 1.91 2.92 -24.30
N LYS A 425 2.64 2.10 -25.05
CA LYS A 425 3.25 2.33 -26.38
C LYS A 425 4.58 3.08 -26.39
#